data_AF-A0A8X9A8L9-F1
#
_entry.id   AF-A0A8X9A8L9-F1
#
_cell.length_a   1.000
_cell.length_b   1.000
_cell.length_c   1.000
_cell.angle_alpha   90.00
_cell.angle_beta   90.00
_cell.angle_gamma   90.00
#
_symmetry.space_group_name_H-M   'P 1'
#
loop_
_entity.id
_entity.type
_entity.pdbx_description
1 polymer ?
#
loop_
_entity_poly.entity_id
_entity_poly.type
_entity_poly.pdbx_seq_one_letter_code
_entity_poly.pdbx_strand_id
1 'polypeptide(L)'
;MFMDRSRRAACFTEENLEFQRKILERSGLGKKTYFPEALLRVPAKPCMAEARKEAEMVMFGAIDELLEKSGVKANYSFINSSYVRHYYIGLR
;
A
#
# COMPACT_ATOMS: atom_id res chain seq x y z
N MET A 1 -2.82 -0.38 -15.57
CA MET A 1 -2.62 -1.26 -14.39
C MET A 1 -3.87 -1.38 -13.53
N PHE A 2 -4.36 -0.33 -12.84
CA PHE A 2 -5.57 -0.44 -12.01
C PHE A 2 -6.81 -0.89 -12.81
N MET A 3 -7.14 -0.19 -13.90
CA MET A 3 -8.32 -0.54 -14.71
C MET A 3 -8.24 -1.96 -15.26
N ASP A 4 -7.05 -2.45 -15.60
CA ASP A 4 -6.83 -3.82 -16.05
C ASP A 4 -7.09 -4.84 -14.92
N ARG A 5 -6.70 -4.51 -13.68
CA ARG A 5 -6.98 -5.35 -12.50
C ARG A 5 -8.47 -5.36 -12.18
N SER A 6 -9.14 -4.21 -12.19
CA SER A 6 -10.60 -4.14 -11.99
C SER A 6 -11.35 -4.95 -13.04
N ARG A 7 -10.95 -4.88 -14.33
CA ARG A 7 -11.58 -5.67 -15.39
C ARG A 7 -11.38 -7.18 -15.18
N ARG A 8 -10.19 -7.60 -14.70
CA ARG A 8 -9.87 -9.00 -14.40
C ARG A 8 -10.50 -9.52 -13.11
N ALA A 9 -10.95 -8.66 -12.21
CA ALA A 9 -11.59 -9.05 -10.97
C ALA A 9 -12.95 -9.74 -11.18
N ALA A 10 -13.55 -9.60 -12.38
CA ALA A 10 -14.79 -10.24 -12.82
C ALA A 10 -16.02 -10.01 -11.90
N CYS A 11 -15.94 -9.02 -11.00
CA CYS A 11 -17.00 -8.64 -10.07
C CYS A 11 -17.63 -7.27 -10.38
N PHE A 12 -17.20 -6.61 -11.46
CA PHE A 12 -17.69 -5.29 -11.86
C PHE A 12 -18.39 -5.35 -13.22
N THR A 13 -19.51 -4.64 -13.34
CA THR A 13 -20.16 -4.38 -14.63
C THR A 13 -19.37 -3.33 -15.41
N GLU A 14 -19.66 -3.15 -16.70
CA GLU A 14 -19.00 -2.10 -17.50
C GLU A 14 -19.33 -0.70 -16.96
N GLU A 15 -20.55 -0.47 -16.43
CA GLU A 15 -20.91 0.79 -15.80
C GLU A 15 -20.07 1.07 -14.54
N ASN A 16 -19.84 0.04 -13.70
CA ASN A 16 -18.95 0.17 -12.54
C ASN A 16 -17.51 0.50 -12.98
N LEU A 17 -17.01 -0.11 -14.06
CA LEU A 17 -15.67 0.15 -14.59
C LEU A 17 -15.55 1.57 -15.15
N GLU A 18 -16.55 2.05 -15.90
CA GLU A 18 -16.57 3.44 -16.37
C GLU A 18 -16.58 4.44 -15.22
N PHE A 19 -17.35 4.15 -14.17
CA PHE A 19 -17.38 4.98 -12.97
C PHE A 19 -16.03 5.02 -12.26
N GLN A 20 -15.37 3.86 -12.07
CA GLN A 20 -14.03 3.79 -11.51
C GLN A 20 -13.00 4.57 -12.35
N ARG A 21 -13.07 4.49 -13.69
CA ARG A 21 -12.22 5.27 -14.60
C ARG A 21 -12.39 6.77 -14.39
N LYS A 22 -13.64 7.24 -14.34
CA LYS A 22 -13.97 8.67 -14.13
C LYS A 22 -13.45 9.17 -12.77
N ILE A 23 -13.55 8.36 -11.71
CA ILE A 23 -12.98 8.69 -10.40
C ILE A 23 -11.47 8.85 -10.51
N LEU A 24 -10.78 7.89 -11.11
CA LEU A 24 -9.33 7.97 -11.25
C LEU A 24 -8.86 9.21 -12.01
N GLU A 25 -9.47 9.51 -13.15
CA GLU A 25 -9.13 10.68 -13.97
C GLU A 25 -9.33 12.01 -13.25
N ARG A 26 -10.27 12.07 -12.29
CA ARG A 26 -10.64 13.29 -11.56
C ARG A 26 -10.09 13.38 -10.15
N SER A 27 -9.43 12.32 -9.67
CA SER A 27 -8.91 12.22 -8.29
C SER A 27 -7.62 13.01 -8.04
N GLY A 28 -6.96 13.52 -9.08
CA GLY A 28 -5.69 14.23 -8.95
C GLY A 28 -4.50 13.36 -8.53
N LEU A 29 -4.63 12.03 -8.61
CA LEU A 29 -3.57 11.10 -8.23
C LEU A 29 -2.39 11.15 -9.21
N GLY A 30 -1.18 11.26 -8.67
CA GLY A 30 0.05 11.25 -9.44
C GLY A 30 0.47 9.85 -9.89
N LYS A 31 1.40 9.77 -10.85
CA LYS A 31 1.95 8.49 -11.37
C LYS A 31 2.63 7.62 -10.31
N LYS A 32 3.01 8.22 -9.17
CA LYS A 32 3.68 7.53 -8.05
C LYS A 32 2.69 7.00 -7.00
N THR A 33 1.41 7.33 -7.09
CA THR A 33 0.40 6.79 -6.18
C THR A 33 0.03 5.37 -6.61
N TYR A 34 -0.05 4.45 -5.65
CA TYR A 34 -0.27 3.03 -5.91
C TYR A 34 -1.37 2.47 -5.00
N PHE A 35 -1.92 1.33 -5.41
CA PHE A 35 -2.82 0.52 -4.59
C PHE A 35 -2.04 -0.56 -3.84
N PRO A 36 -2.56 -1.04 -2.70
CA PRO A 36 -1.95 -2.15 -1.97
C PRO A 36 -1.66 -3.37 -2.85
N GLU A 37 -0.51 -4.01 -2.64
CA GLU A 37 -0.04 -5.13 -3.46
C GLU A 37 -1.09 -6.24 -3.59
N ALA A 38 -1.82 -6.52 -2.51
CA ALA A 38 -2.85 -7.56 -2.46
C ALA A 38 -4.02 -7.35 -3.43
N LEU A 39 -4.32 -6.10 -3.81
CA LEU A 39 -5.32 -5.76 -4.82
C LEU A 39 -4.77 -5.85 -6.25
N LEU A 40 -3.45 -5.81 -6.41
CA LEU A 40 -2.75 -5.88 -7.68
C LEU A 40 -2.38 -7.32 -8.07
N ARG A 41 -2.60 -8.30 -7.20
CA ARG A 41 -2.45 -9.74 -7.50
C ARG A 41 -3.60 -10.25 -8.37
N VAL A 42 -3.36 -11.35 -9.09
CA VAL A 42 -4.37 -12.04 -9.89
C VAL A 42 -4.33 -13.53 -9.52
N PRO A 43 -5.31 -14.07 -8.77
CA PRO A 43 -6.47 -13.37 -8.21
C PRO A 43 -6.09 -12.40 -7.09
N ALA A 44 -6.92 -11.37 -6.87
CA ALA A 44 -6.75 -10.46 -5.74
C ALA A 44 -6.91 -11.22 -4.42
N LYS A 45 -6.17 -10.81 -3.38
CA LYS A 45 -6.19 -11.47 -2.06
C LYS A 45 -6.49 -10.46 -0.94
N PRO A 46 -7.68 -9.85 -0.91
CA PRO A 46 -8.03 -8.92 0.16
C PRO A 46 -8.24 -9.70 1.47
N CYS A 47 -7.33 -9.54 2.42
CA CYS A 47 -7.50 -10.05 3.78
C CYS A 47 -6.81 -9.16 4.81
N MET A 48 -7.20 -9.30 6.08
CA MET A 48 -6.67 -8.46 7.17
C MET A 48 -5.16 -8.59 7.34
N ALA A 49 -4.58 -9.76 7.05
CA ALA A 49 -3.14 -9.97 7.13
C ALA A 49 -2.39 -9.10 6.10
N GLU A 50 -2.88 -9.06 4.84
CA GLU A 50 -2.25 -8.23 3.80
C GLU A 50 -2.49 -6.74 4.04
N ALA A 51 -3.68 -6.35 4.53
CA ALA A 51 -3.97 -4.97 4.89
C ALA A 51 -3.06 -4.46 6.02
N ARG A 52 -2.82 -5.29 7.04
CA ARG A 52 -1.89 -4.97 8.12
C ARG A 52 -0.46 -4.82 7.61
N LYS A 53 0.01 -5.75 6.77
CA LYS A 53 1.33 -5.68 6.16
C LYS A 53 1.55 -4.37 5.38
N GLU A 54 0.58 -3.98 4.56
CA GLU A 54 0.63 -2.72 3.80
C GLU A 54 0.66 -1.50 4.73
N ALA A 55 -0.23 -1.47 5.73
CA ALA A 55 -0.31 -0.36 6.67
C ALA A 55 1.00 -0.18 7.46
N GLU A 56 1.60 -1.29 7.91
CA GLU A 56 2.90 -1.27 8.60
C GLU A 56 4.02 -0.77 7.68
N MET A 57 4.10 -1.27 6.44
CA MET A 57 5.08 -0.78 5.46
C MET A 57 4.98 0.73 5.27
N VAL A 58 3.77 1.24 5.00
CA VAL A 58 3.56 2.66 4.68
C VAL A 58 3.82 3.54 5.90
N MET A 59 3.26 3.20 7.06
CA MET A 59 3.39 4.01 8.26
C MET A 59 4.83 4.03 8.78
N PHE A 60 5.47 2.86 8.90
CA PHE A 60 6.83 2.80 9.43
C PHE A 60 7.85 3.33 8.42
N GLY A 61 7.68 3.06 7.12
CA GLY A 61 8.54 3.65 6.10
C GLY A 61 8.50 5.18 6.09
N ALA A 62 7.31 5.78 6.24
CA ALA A 62 7.18 7.23 6.34
C ALA A 62 7.82 7.81 7.61
N ILE A 63 7.71 7.11 8.75
CA ILE A 63 8.35 7.51 10.01
C ILE A 63 9.87 7.42 9.88
N ASP A 64 10.39 6.32 9.33
CA ASP A 64 11.83 6.12 9.14
C ASP A 64 12.42 7.22 8.23
N GLU A 65 11.76 7.50 7.10
CA GLU A 65 12.18 8.57 6.17
C GLU A 65 12.15 9.95 6.86
N LEU A 66 11.16 10.22 7.70
CA LEU A 66 11.06 11.47 8.45
C LEU A 66 12.19 11.60 9.49
N LEU A 67 12.46 10.56 10.27
CA LEU A 67 13.49 10.56 11.31
C LEU A 67 14.89 10.67 10.71
N GLU A 68 15.14 9.97 9.59
CA GLU A 68 16.38 10.08 8.83
C GLU A 68 16.63 11.51 8.36
N LYS A 69 15.62 12.16 7.76
CA LYS A 69 15.77 13.53 7.22
C LYS A 69 15.84 14.61 8.30
N SER A 70 15.18 14.41 9.43
CA SER A 70 15.12 15.39 10.52
C SER A 70 16.28 15.27 11.52
N GLY A 71 16.97 14.12 11.57
CA GLY A 71 17.99 13.83 12.57
C GLY A 71 17.45 13.64 13.99
N VAL A 72 16.13 13.64 14.17
CA VAL A 72 15.47 13.43 15.46
C VAL A 72 15.63 11.97 15.86
N LYS A 73 16.13 11.73 17.08
CA LYS A 73 16.23 10.38 17.62
C LYS A 73 14.88 9.93 18.16
N ALA A 74 14.46 8.78 17.68
CA ALA A 74 13.26 8.13 18.14
C ALA A 74 13.43 7.62 19.57
N ASN A 75 12.43 7.85 20.43
CA ASN A 75 12.39 7.23 21.75
C ASN A 75 11.91 5.78 21.59
N TYR A 76 12.77 4.84 21.99
CA TYR A 76 12.72 3.41 21.62
C TYR A 76 11.52 2.61 22.19
N SER A 77 10.60 3.24 22.93
CA SER A 77 9.39 2.58 23.43
C SER A 77 8.33 2.29 22.35
N PHE A 78 8.35 2.99 21.22
CA PHE A 78 7.32 2.85 20.17
C PHE A 78 7.78 2.08 18.92
N ILE A 79 9.08 1.92 18.69
CA ILE A 79 9.63 1.53 17.37
C ILE A 79 10.20 0.11 17.35
N ASN A 80 10.45 -0.50 18.52
CA ASN A 80 10.92 -1.88 18.63
C ASN A 80 9.77 -2.90 18.77
N SER A 81 8.71 -2.77 17.98
CA SER A 81 7.87 -3.95 17.75
C SER A 81 8.64 -4.90 16.84
N SER A 82 9.04 -6.04 17.39
CA SER A 82 9.78 -7.14 16.74
C SER A 82 9.15 -7.67 15.44
N TYR A 83 7.91 -7.26 15.13
CA TYR A 83 7.21 -7.59 13.89
C TYR A 83 7.73 -6.84 12.65
N VAL A 84 8.21 -5.60 12.79
CA VAL A 84 8.59 -4.76 11.64
C VAL A 84 9.99 -5.10 11.13
N ARG A 85 10.93 -5.36 12.05
CA ARG A 85 12.32 -5.69 11.69
C ARG A 85 12.41 -7.02 10.92
N HIS A 86 11.66 -8.04 11.32
CA HIS A 86 11.83 -9.40 10.77
C HIS A 86 11.55 -9.52 9.26
N TYR A 87 10.79 -8.58 8.67
CA TYR A 87 10.51 -8.56 7.23
C TYR A 87 11.51 -7.73 6.38
N TYR A 88 12.30 -6.84 6.99
CA TYR A 88 13.16 -5.89 6.25
C TYR A 88 14.67 -6.10 6.40
N ILE A 89 15.15 -6.82 7.42
CA ILE A 89 16.59 -7.11 7.61
C ILE A 89 17.02 -8.51 7.12
N GLY A 90 16.17 -9.22 6.38
CA GLY A 90 16.48 -10.54 5.79
C GLY A 90 16.98 -10.54 4.35
N LEU A 91 17.28 -9.37 3.75
CA LEU A 91 17.78 -9.24 2.36
C LEU A 91 19.09 -8.43 2.29
N ARG A 92 19.97 -8.62 3.27
CA ARG A 92 21.40 -8.35 3.12
C ARG A 92 22.21 -9.60 3.48
#